data_AF-A0A2R3IL04-F1
#
_entry.id   AF-A0A2R3IL04-F1
#
_cell.length_a   1.000
_cell.length_b   1.000
_cell.length_c   1.000
_cell.angle_alpha   90.00
_cell.angle_beta   90.00
_cell.angle_gamma   90.00
#
_symmetry.space_group_name_H-M   'P 1'
#
loop_
_entity.id
_entity.type
_entity.pdbx_description
1 polymer ?
#
loop_
_entity_poly.entity_id
_entity_poly.type
_entity_poly.pdbx_seq_one_letter_code
_entity_poly.pdbx_strand_id
1 'polypeptide(L)' 'MKHQAFEIRSLAGNVLATVTAPVSGWTHEQLLDVAVQHEAITRDGADGYLGTQWVGSTEI' A
#
# COMPACT_ATOMS: atom_id res chain seq x y z
N MET A 1 2.99 12.75 5.64
CA MET A 1 2.24 11.60 5.10
C MET A 1 2.50 11.38 3.62
N LYS A 2 2.15 12.32 2.71
CA LYS A 2 2.19 12.11 1.25
C LYS A 2 3.56 11.75 0.65
N HIS A 3 4.66 12.10 1.29
CA HIS A 3 6.02 11.78 0.83
C HIS A 3 6.62 10.53 1.51
N GLN A 4 5.83 9.80 2.31
CA GLN A 4 6.28 8.55 2.91
C GLN A 4 6.10 7.40 1.93
N ALA A 5 6.98 6.40 2.00
CA ALA A 5 6.80 5.17 1.26
C ALA A 5 5.44 4.54 1.61
N PHE A 6 4.82 3.93 0.60
CA PHE A 6 3.63 3.12 0.75
C PHE A 6 4.05 1.68 0.97
N GLU A 7 3.67 1.12 2.11
CA GLU A 7 3.92 -0.28 2.44
C GLU A 7 2.64 -1.08 2.30
N ILE A 8 2.75 -2.20 1.58
CA ILE A 8 1.73 -3.23 1.52
C ILE A 8 2.15 -4.30 2.53
N ARG A 9 1.29 -4.60 3.48
CA ARG A 9 1.54 -5.58 4.54
C ARG A 9 0.48 -6.67 4.51
N SER A 10 0.83 -7.90 4.83
CA SER A 10 -0.17 -8.95 5.04
C SER A 10 -1.03 -8.62 6.28
N LEU A 11 -2.16 -9.30 6.44
CA LEU A 11 -3.00 -9.15 7.65
C LEU A 11 -2.29 -9.55 8.96
N ALA A 12 -1.18 -10.30 8.87
CA ALA A 12 -0.31 -10.61 10.00
C ALA A 12 0.73 -9.51 10.29
N GLY A 13 0.76 -8.43 9.50
CA GLY A 13 1.66 -7.29 9.64
C GLY A 13 3.01 -7.42 8.91
N ASN A 14 3.23 -8.50 8.14
CA ASN A 14 4.49 -8.69 7.41
C ASN A 14 4.52 -7.80 6.16
N VAL A 15 5.62 -7.09 5.91
CA VAL A 15 5.77 -6.29 4.68
C VAL A 15 5.87 -7.21 3.46
N LEU A 16 4.95 -7.05 2.52
CA LEU A 16 4.89 -7.76 1.24
C LEU A 16 5.55 -6.95 0.12
N ALA A 17 5.36 -5.62 0.15
CA ALA A 17 5.99 -4.70 -0.80
C ALA A 17 6.16 -3.29 -0.20
N THR A 18 7.10 -2.54 -0.74
CA THR A 18 7.32 -1.12 -0.39
C THR A 18 7.50 -0.32 -1.67
N VAL A 19 6.70 0.75 -1.82
CA VAL A 19 6.73 1.64 -2.98
C VAL A 19 7.17 3.03 -2.52
N THR A 20 8.24 3.53 -3.12
CA THR A 20 8.77 4.86 -2.81
C THR A 20 7.77 5.95 -3.17
N ALA A 21 7.65 6.98 -2.34
CA ALA A 21 6.73 8.07 -2.61
C ALA A 21 7.11 8.84 -3.90
N PRO A 22 6.11 9.25 -4.70
CA PRO A 22 6.32 10.24 -5.74
C PRO A 22 6.86 11.55 -5.16
N VAL A 23 7.66 12.29 -5.95
CA VAL A 23 8.20 13.60 -5.55
C VAL A 23 7.09 14.61 -5.24
N SER A 24 5.96 14.53 -5.95
CA SER A 24 4.75 15.33 -5.69
C SER A 24 3.92 14.85 -4.48
N GLY A 25 4.31 13.72 -3.89
CA GLY A 25 3.51 12.96 -2.94
C GLY A 25 2.38 12.16 -3.61
N TRP A 26 1.75 11.31 -2.82
CA TRP A 26 0.67 10.42 -3.27
C TRP A 26 -0.65 11.14 -3.61
N THR A 27 -1.25 10.75 -4.72
CA THR A 27 -2.68 10.92 -5.01
C THR A 27 -3.46 9.64 -4.74
N HIS A 28 -4.78 9.72 -4.75
CA HIS A 28 -5.64 8.56 -4.56
C HIS A 28 -5.50 7.57 -5.75
N GLU A 29 -5.48 8.09 -6.98
CA GLU A 29 -5.35 7.31 -8.21
C GLU A 29 -4.05 6.52 -8.24
N GLN A 30 -2.94 7.13 -7.83
CA GLN A 30 -1.65 6.45 -7.73
C GLN A 30 -1.66 5.30 -6.72
N LEU A 31 -2.40 5.45 -5.61
CA LEU A 31 -2.56 4.37 -4.63
C LEU A 31 -3.42 3.23 -5.18
N LEU A 32 -4.46 3.55 -5.97
CA LEU A 32 -5.25 2.55 -6.68
C LEU A 32 -4.41 1.80 -7.73
N ASP A 33 -3.59 2.50 -8.50
CA ASP A 33 -2.70 1.87 -9.49
C ASP A 33 -1.72 0.90 -8.81
N VAL A 34 -1.15 1.29 -7.66
CA VAL A 34 -0.29 0.41 -6.86
C VAL A 34 -1.06 -0.82 -6.37
N ALA A 35 -2.30 -0.67 -5.91
CA ALA A 35 -3.12 -1.79 -5.48
C ALA A 35 -3.36 -2.80 -6.62
N VAL A 36 -3.72 -2.32 -7.81
CA VAL A 36 -3.91 -3.18 -9.00
C VAL A 36 -2.61 -3.90 -9.38
N GLN A 37 -1.47 -3.19 -9.37
CA GLN A 37 -0.18 -3.78 -9.70
C GLN A 37 0.27 -4.90 -8.74
N HIS A 38 -0.24 -4.90 -7.51
CA HIS A 38 0.14 -5.86 -6.47
C HIS A 38 -0.96 -6.87 -6.13
N GLU A 39 -2.06 -6.91 -6.89
CA GLU A 39 -3.19 -7.82 -6.65
C GLU A 39 -2.76 -9.28 -6.50
N ALA A 40 -1.74 -9.72 -7.25
CA ALA A 40 -1.23 -11.09 -7.20
C ALA A 40 -0.64 -11.47 -5.83
N ILE A 41 -0.12 -10.50 -5.06
CA ILE A 41 0.48 -10.73 -3.74
C ILE A 41 -0.46 -10.35 -2.59
N THR A 42 -1.62 -9.77 -2.87
CA THR A 42 -2.63 -9.37 -1.87
C THR A 42 -3.87 -10.25 -1.87
N ARG A 43 -3.83 -11.41 -2.54
CA ARG A 43 -4.98 -12.34 -2.66
C ARG A 43 -5.48 -12.89 -1.32
N ASP A 44 -4.60 -12.97 -0.33
CA ASP A 44 -4.95 -13.44 1.02
C ASP A 44 -5.31 -12.27 1.96
N GLY A 45 -5.59 -11.09 1.40
CA GLY A 45 -5.80 -9.86 2.16
C GLY A 45 -4.50 -9.13 2.49
N ALA A 46 -4.53 -7.81 2.38
CA ALA A 46 -3.40 -6.95 2.72
C ALA A 46 -3.86 -5.57 3.20
N ASP A 47 -3.08 -4.98 4.10
CA ASP A 47 -3.21 -3.60 4.55
C ASP A 47 -2.23 -2.68 3.82
N GLY A 48 -2.69 -1.49 3.48
CA GLY A 48 -1.89 -0.38 2.96
C GLY A 48 -1.53 0.62 4.06
N TYR A 49 -0.26 0.98 4.15
CA TYR A 49 0.26 1.96 5.11
C TYR A 49 1.07 3.06 4.42
N LEU A 50 0.92 4.30 4.88
CA LEU A 50 1.84 5.41 4.57
C LEU A 50 2.67 5.74 5.82
N GLY A 51 3.90 5.22 5.86
CA GLY A 51 4.70 5.23 7.09
C GLY A 51 4.04 4.39 8.18
N THR A 52 3.63 5.01 9.28
CA THR A 52 2.93 4.33 10.40
C THR A 52 1.41 4.42 10.33
N GLN A 53 0.86 5.15 9.34
CA GLN A 53 -0.58 5.37 9.22
C GLN A 53 -1.22 4.32 8.32
N TRP A 54 -2.21 3.58 8.82
CA TRP A 54 -3.07 2.72 8.01
C TRP A 54 -3.98 3.59 7.12
N VAL A 55 -4.10 3.22 5.84
CA VAL A 55 -4.87 3.98 4.85
C VAL A 55 -5.90 3.14 4.08
N GLY A 56 -5.89 1.81 4.22
CA GLY A 56 -6.87 0.93 3.60
C GLY A 56 -6.48 -0.54 3.69
N SER A 57 -7.42 -1.43 3.36
CA SER A 57 -7.22 -2.88 3.35
C SER A 57 -7.93 -3.48 2.13
N THR A 58 -7.48 -4.64 1.69
CA THR A 58 -8.19 -5.46 0.69
C THR A 58 -9.03 -6.51 1.38
N GLU A 59 -10.22 -6.78 0.84
CA GLU A 59 -11.05 -7.91 1.26
C GLU A 59 -10.46 -9.23 0.74
N ILE A 60 -10.85 -10.35 1.36
CA ILE A 60 -10.58 -11.72 0.90
C ILE A 60 -11.77 -12.22 0.10
#